data_AF-A0A1Q5GXP9-F1
#
_entry.id   AF-A0A1Q5GXP9-F1
#
_cell.length_a   1.000
_cell.length_b   1.000
_cell.length_c   1.000
_cell.angle_alpha   90.00
_cell.angle_beta   90.00
_cell.angle_gamma   90.00
#
_symmetry.space_group_name_H-M   'P 1'
#
loop_
_entity.id
_entity.type
_entity.pdbx_description
1 polymer ?
#
loop_
_entity_poly.entity_id
_entity_poly.type
_entity_poly.pdbx_seq_one_letter_code
_entity_poly.pdbx_strand_id
1 'polypeptide(L)'
;MYEERASRFDGATLWTLRVPEGSAHPVLPDGCMDLLWIGGRLLVAGPDTHAHVPDGVKGGRYAGIRFAPGTAPALLGVPAHELRDRRVGLADLWPSALVRDLTERVAEALDPAAALEAIALRRAADTAPPDPLMRSVAAHLGEGRSVADTARSAGLGARRLHRRSLAAFGYGPKTLARILRLRRALALVRSGTPYAEAAVMAGCTDQAHLAREMRDLTGTTLTAHLRAGP
;
A
#
# COMPACT_ATOMS: atom_id res chain seq x y z
N MET A 1 18.26 -6.39 3.98
CA MET A 1 18.40 -5.65 2.72
C MET A 1 17.06 -5.66 2.01
N TYR A 2 16.57 -4.47 1.66
CA TYR A 2 15.30 -4.24 0.97
C TYR A 2 15.58 -3.93 -0.51
N GLU A 3 14.83 -4.54 -1.41
CA GLU A 3 14.96 -4.32 -2.85
C GLU A 3 13.56 -4.21 -3.48
N GLU A 4 13.37 -3.26 -4.40
CA GLU A 4 12.15 -3.10 -5.19
C GLU A 4 12.45 -3.14 -6.68
N ARG A 5 11.52 -3.67 -7.47
CA ARG A 5 11.56 -3.61 -8.94
C ARG A 5 10.15 -3.55 -9.53
N ALA A 6 10.03 -2.97 -10.71
CA ALA A 6 8.74 -2.89 -11.41
C ALA A 6 8.18 -4.30 -11.70
N SER A 7 6.86 -4.44 -11.55
CA SER A 7 6.13 -5.65 -11.93
C SER A 7 5.67 -5.58 -13.39
N ARG A 8 5.50 -6.75 -14.02
CA ARG A 8 4.73 -6.94 -15.26
C ARG A 8 3.24 -6.71 -15.04
N PHE A 9 2.76 -6.83 -13.80
CA PHE A 9 1.42 -6.41 -13.45
C PHE A 9 1.36 -4.89 -13.42
N ASP A 10 0.53 -4.29 -14.27
CA ASP A 10 0.47 -2.84 -14.44
C ASP A 10 0.16 -2.09 -13.12
N GLY A 11 1.05 -1.17 -12.76
CA GLY A 11 1.00 -0.38 -11.53
C GLY A 11 1.41 -1.12 -10.26
N ALA A 12 1.96 -2.34 -10.35
CA ALA A 12 2.46 -3.07 -9.19
C ALA A 12 3.99 -3.00 -9.08
N THR A 13 4.49 -3.17 -7.85
CA THR A 13 5.91 -3.23 -7.53
C THR A 13 6.21 -4.54 -6.82
N LEU A 14 7.21 -5.26 -7.31
CA LEU A 14 7.76 -6.42 -6.61
C LEU A 14 8.78 -5.94 -5.60
N TRP A 15 8.79 -6.57 -4.43
CA TRP A 15 9.77 -6.26 -3.41
C TRP A 15 10.23 -7.50 -2.67
N THR A 16 11.47 -7.47 -2.20
CA THR A 16 12.02 -8.47 -1.30
C THR A 16 12.66 -7.78 -0.10
N LEU A 17 12.56 -8.42 1.05
CA LEU A 17 13.15 -7.94 2.28
C LEU A 17 13.82 -9.11 2.98
N ARG A 18 15.12 -8.97 3.22
CA ARG A 18 15.85 -9.86 4.13
C ARG A 18 16.03 -9.15 5.45
N VAL A 19 15.36 -9.65 6.49
CA VAL A 19 15.35 -9.03 7.82
C VAL A 19 16.28 -9.81 8.75
N PRO A 20 17.33 -9.18 9.31
CA PRO A 20 18.04 -9.70 10.47
C PRO A 20 17.07 -9.86 11.65
N GLU A 21 17.27 -10.89 12.46
CA GLU A 21 16.45 -11.14 13.64
C GLU A 21 16.42 -9.90 14.57
N GLY A 22 15.23 -9.47 15.00
CA GLY A 22 15.08 -8.32 15.91
C GLY A 22 15.02 -6.93 15.26
N SER A 23 15.04 -6.81 13.92
CA SER A 23 14.85 -5.51 13.24
C SER A 23 13.42 -5.36 12.69
N ALA A 24 12.59 -4.57 13.35
CA ALA A 24 11.24 -4.23 12.87
C ALA A 24 11.17 -2.73 12.56
N HIS A 25 10.87 -2.39 11.31
CA HIS A 25 10.63 -1.02 10.90
C HIS A 25 9.12 -0.80 10.68
N PRO A 26 8.56 0.33 11.14
CA PRO A 26 7.17 0.65 10.87
C PRO A 26 6.89 0.75 9.37
N VAL A 27 5.89 0.02 8.89
CA VAL A 27 5.35 0.16 7.54
C VAL A 27 4.39 1.34 7.58
N LEU A 28 4.70 2.38 6.79
CA LEU A 28 3.86 3.56 6.69
C LEU A 28 2.66 3.32 5.77
N PRO A 29 1.50 3.93 6.03
CA PRO A 29 0.38 3.89 5.12
C PRO A 29 0.77 4.54 3.78
N ASP A 30 0.43 3.89 2.67
CA ASP A 30 0.75 4.35 1.32
C ASP A 30 -0.44 4.25 0.34
N GLY A 31 -1.59 3.74 0.81
CA GLY A 31 -2.77 3.52 -0.02
C GLY A 31 -2.76 2.24 -0.84
N CYS A 32 -1.72 1.42 -0.69
CA CYS A 32 -1.58 0.16 -1.38
C CYS A 32 -2.08 -1.01 -0.52
N MET A 33 -2.17 -2.16 -1.16
CA MET A 33 -2.34 -3.46 -0.53
C MET A 33 -1.29 -4.38 -1.13
N ASP A 34 -0.81 -5.33 -0.32
CA ASP A 34 0.25 -6.23 -0.75
C ASP A 34 -0.20 -7.68 -0.60
N LEU A 35 0.16 -8.51 -1.58
CA LEU A 35 0.21 -9.97 -1.40
C LEU A 35 1.63 -10.36 -1.04
N LEU A 36 1.78 -11.04 0.09
CA LEU A 36 3.05 -11.27 0.76
C LEU A 36 3.31 -12.75 0.96
N TRP A 37 4.58 -13.13 0.91
CA TRP A 37 5.07 -14.41 1.37
C TRP A 37 6.05 -14.20 2.53
N ILE A 38 5.72 -14.76 3.69
CA ILE A 38 6.48 -14.61 4.94
C ILE A 38 6.57 -15.97 5.62
N GLY A 39 7.79 -16.49 5.80
CA GLY A 39 8.02 -17.72 6.58
C GLY A 39 7.17 -18.91 6.11
N GLY A 40 7.03 -19.10 4.78
CA GLY A 40 6.24 -20.19 4.21
C GLY A 40 4.72 -19.97 4.25
N ARG A 41 4.23 -18.74 4.45
CA ARG A 41 2.79 -18.42 4.47
C ARG A 41 2.49 -17.29 3.50
N LEU A 42 1.36 -17.41 2.79
CA LEU A 42 0.78 -16.33 2.00
C LEU A 42 -0.15 -15.47 2.84
N LEU A 43 0.08 -14.17 2.84
CA LEU A 43 -0.65 -13.17 3.61
C LEU A 43 -1.10 -12.03 2.71
N VAL A 44 -2.22 -11.41 3.04
CA VAL A 44 -2.64 -10.14 2.45
C VAL A 44 -2.46 -9.05 3.49
N ALA A 45 -1.69 -8.02 3.12
CA ALA A 45 -1.68 -6.76 3.83
C ALA A 45 -2.76 -5.84 3.27
N GLY A 46 -3.78 -5.59 4.08
CA GLY A 46 -4.77 -4.58 3.75
C GLY A 46 -4.23 -3.16 3.91
N PRO A 47 -5.00 -2.15 3.50
CA PRO A 47 -4.56 -0.77 3.55
C PRO A 47 -4.53 -0.29 5.00
N ASP A 48 -3.44 0.38 5.36
CA ASP A 48 -3.30 0.94 6.71
C ASP A 48 -3.77 2.40 6.75
N THR A 49 -4.35 2.78 7.89
CA THR A 49 -4.68 4.17 8.25
C THR A 49 -3.59 4.80 9.11
N HIS A 50 -2.78 3.98 9.76
CA HIS A 50 -1.66 4.38 10.62
C HIS A 50 -0.45 3.47 10.38
N ALA A 51 0.74 3.87 10.81
CA ALA A 51 1.91 3.01 10.69
C ALA A 51 1.70 1.70 11.45
N HIS A 52 2.00 0.59 10.77
CA HIS A 52 1.93 -0.74 11.32
C HIS A 52 3.35 -1.23 11.62
N VAL A 53 3.59 -1.70 12.85
CA VAL A 53 4.84 -2.39 13.19
C VAL A 53 4.57 -3.89 13.05
N PRO A 54 5.27 -4.61 12.14
CA PRO A 54 5.09 -6.04 12.02
C PRO A 54 5.43 -6.75 13.33
N ASP A 55 4.46 -7.47 13.89
CA ASP A 55 4.66 -8.24 15.12
C ASP A 55 5.55 -9.46 14.86
N GLY A 56 6.50 -9.72 15.76
CA GLY A 56 7.23 -11.00 15.78
C GLY A 56 7.98 -11.30 14.49
N VAL A 57 8.69 -10.31 13.95
CA VAL A 57 9.59 -10.46 12.78
C VAL A 57 10.64 -11.53 13.10
N LYS A 58 10.31 -12.78 12.75
CA LYS A 58 11.28 -13.86 12.72
C LYS A 58 12.25 -13.54 11.59
N GLY A 59 13.55 -13.60 11.88
CA GLY A 59 14.58 -13.38 10.87
C GLY A 59 14.30 -14.27 9.65
N GLY A 60 14.46 -13.73 8.45
CA GLY A 60 14.06 -14.48 7.26
C GLY A 60 13.98 -13.68 5.97
N ARG A 61 13.50 -14.36 4.93
CA ARG A 61 13.20 -13.79 3.62
C ARG A 61 11.72 -13.50 3.50
N TYR A 62 11.42 -12.29 3.06
CA TYR A 62 10.09 -11.78 2.80
C TYR A 62 10.06 -11.40 1.32
N ALA A 63 8.94 -11.68 0.67
CA ALA A 63 8.69 -11.22 -0.69
C ALA A 63 7.25 -10.70 -0.77
N GLY A 64 7.04 -9.72 -1.64
CA GLY A 64 5.73 -9.13 -1.84
C GLY A 64 5.52 -8.61 -3.24
N ILE A 65 4.26 -8.55 -3.63
CA ILE A 65 3.79 -7.70 -4.72
C ILE A 65 2.87 -6.64 -4.12
N ARG A 66 3.27 -5.38 -4.24
CA ARG A 66 2.51 -4.20 -3.84
C ARG A 66 1.68 -3.73 -5.02
N PHE A 67 0.37 -3.67 -4.87
CA PHE A 67 -0.53 -3.22 -5.92
C PHE A 67 -0.80 -1.72 -5.82
N ALA A 68 -0.85 -1.01 -6.95
CA ALA A 68 -1.31 0.38 -6.99
C ALA A 68 -2.66 0.54 -6.26
N PRO A 69 -2.91 1.68 -5.59
CA PRO A 69 -4.15 1.94 -4.88
C PRO A 69 -5.39 1.64 -5.73
N GLY A 70 -6.33 0.88 -5.16
CA GLY A 70 -7.58 0.49 -5.84
C GLY A 70 -7.50 -0.77 -6.70
N THR A 71 -6.32 -1.40 -6.83
CA THR A 71 -6.11 -2.56 -7.72
C THR A 71 -6.43 -3.89 -7.03
N ALA A 72 -5.88 -4.12 -5.84
CA ALA A 72 -5.95 -5.42 -5.17
C ALA A 72 -7.38 -5.94 -4.86
N PRO A 73 -8.37 -5.11 -4.48
CA PRO A 73 -9.71 -5.61 -4.14
C PRO A 73 -10.37 -6.46 -5.23
N ALA A 74 -10.19 -6.08 -6.51
CA ALA A 74 -10.74 -6.84 -7.63
C ALA A 74 -10.10 -8.23 -7.77
N LEU A 75 -8.79 -8.32 -7.56
CA LEU A 75 -8.05 -9.59 -7.63
C LEU A 75 -8.37 -10.49 -6.43
N LEU A 76 -8.42 -9.90 -5.25
CA LEU A 76 -8.65 -10.62 -3.99
C LEU A 76 -10.10 -11.07 -3.84
N GLY A 77 -11.05 -10.37 -4.45
CA GLY A 77 -12.49 -10.66 -4.36
C GLY A 77 -13.14 -10.14 -3.07
N VAL A 78 -12.48 -9.21 -2.37
CA VAL A 78 -12.93 -8.62 -1.11
C VAL A 78 -12.70 -7.11 -1.14
N PRO A 79 -13.65 -6.27 -0.71
CA PRO A 79 -13.44 -4.84 -0.66
C PRO A 79 -12.38 -4.46 0.38
N ALA A 80 -11.57 -3.45 0.07
CA ALA A 80 -10.43 -3.06 0.87
C ALA A 80 -10.76 -2.71 2.33
N HIS A 81 -11.97 -2.20 2.62
CA HIS A 81 -12.36 -1.79 3.97
C HIS A 81 -12.56 -2.97 4.94
N GLU A 82 -12.77 -4.18 4.43
CA GLU A 82 -12.84 -5.39 5.27
C GLU A 82 -11.45 -5.81 5.78
N LEU A 83 -10.40 -5.40 5.08
CA LEU A 83 -9.00 -5.69 5.39
C LEU A 83 -8.23 -4.48 5.96
N ARG A 84 -8.91 -3.34 6.16
CA ARG A 84 -8.28 -2.13 6.67
C ARG A 84 -7.59 -2.39 8.01
N ASP A 85 -6.33 -1.96 8.14
CA ASP A 85 -5.47 -2.14 9.31
C ASP A 85 -5.23 -3.61 9.71
N ARG A 86 -5.36 -4.55 8.76
CA ARG A 86 -5.25 -5.99 9.03
C ARG A 86 -4.21 -6.67 8.14
N ARG A 87 -3.65 -7.76 8.68
CA ARG A 87 -2.90 -8.78 7.95
C ARG A 87 -3.67 -10.09 8.07
N VAL A 88 -4.12 -10.65 6.96
CA VAL A 88 -4.95 -11.87 6.95
C VAL A 88 -4.27 -12.98 6.15
N GLY A 89 -4.57 -14.23 6.48
CA GLY A 89 -4.13 -15.37 5.66
C GLY A 89 -4.81 -15.32 4.31
N LEU A 90 -4.09 -15.65 3.23
CA LEU A 90 -4.74 -15.76 1.92
C LEU A 90 -5.83 -16.86 1.92
N ALA A 91 -5.66 -17.89 2.74
CA ALA A 91 -6.64 -18.97 2.94
C ALA A 91 -7.94 -18.52 3.64
N ASP A 92 -7.94 -17.34 4.27
CA ASP A 92 -9.16 -16.75 4.83
C ASP A 92 -10.02 -16.08 3.73
N LEU A 93 -9.44 -15.85 2.56
CA LEU A 93 -10.09 -15.18 1.41
C LEU A 93 -10.35 -16.14 0.25
N TRP A 94 -9.42 -17.07 0.01
CA TRP A 94 -9.44 -18.01 -1.11
C TRP A 94 -9.50 -19.46 -0.62
N PRO A 95 -9.95 -20.40 -1.47
CA PRO A 95 -10.04 -21.82 -1.08
C PRO A 95 -8.70 -22.37 -0.56
N SER A 96 -8.70 -22.99 0.62
CA SER A 96 -7.47 -23.41 1.32
C SER A 96 -6.60 -24.37 0.50
N ALA A 97 -7.21 -25.25 -0.31
CA ALA A 97 -6.48 -26.16 -1.19
C ALA A 97 -5.64 -25.39 -2.23
N LEU A 98 -6.26 -24.40 -2.89
CA LEU A 98 -5.55 -23.52 -3.82
C LEU A 98 -4.41 -22.77 -3.13
N VAL A 99 -4.66 -22.22 -1.94
CA VAL A 99 -3.64 -21.45 -1.21
C VAL A 99 -2.46 -22.32 -0.79
N ARG A 100 -2.68 -23.58 -0.41
CA ARG A 100 -1.59 -24.52 -0.12
C ARG A 100 -0.71 -24.74 -1.35
N ASP A 101 -1.31 -25.07 -2.49
CA ASP A 101 -0.57 -25.31 -3.74
C ASP A 101 0.21 -24.06 -4.19
N LEU A 102 -0.38 -22.88 -4.04
CA LEU A 102 0.30 -21.61 -4.31
C LEU A 102 1.46 -21.34 -3.35
N THR A 103 1.28 -21.67 -2.08
CA THR A 103 2.30 -21.47 -1.04
C THR A 103 3.52 -22.34 -1.30
N GLU A 104 3.33 -23.61 -1.65
CA GLU A 104 4.39 -24.54 -2.04
C GLU A 104 5.15 -24.01 -3.26
N ARG A 105 4.44 -23.60 -4.32
CA ARG A 105 5.05 -23.03 -5.52
C ARG A 105 5.89 -21.78 -5.25
N VAL A 106 5.45 -20.90 -4.35
CA VAL A 106 6.21 -19.69 -3.99
C VAL A 106 7.42 -20.05 -3.13
N ALA A 107 7.31 -21.05 -2.25
CA ALA A 107 8.40 -21.51 -1.40
C ALA A 107 9.53 -22.19 -2.18
N GLU A 108 9.20 -22.93 -3.24
CA GLU A 108 10.15 -23.62 -4.12
C GLU A 108 10.74 -22.72 -5.22
N ALA A 109 10.18 -21.52 -5.42
CA ALA A 109 10.65 -20.60 -6.44
C ALA A 109 12.02 -20.01 -6.11
N LEU A 110 12.89 -19.92 -7.13
CA LEU A 110 14.17 -19.19 -7.02
C LEU A 110 13.95 -17.71 -6.70
N ASP A 111 12.88 -17.13 -7.24
CA ASP A 111 12.43 -15.77 -6.94
C ASP A 111 10.97 -15.81 -6.45
N PRO A 112 10.75 -15.78 -5.12
CA PRO A 112 9.41 -15.75 -4.55
C PRO A 112 8.58 -14.54 -5.00
N ALA A 113 9.19 -13.37 -5.26
CA ALA A 113 8.45 -12.19 -5.72
C ALA A 113 7.94 -12.38 -7.15
N ALA A 114 8.72 -13.00 -8.03
CA ALA A 114 8.26 -13.37 -9.37
C ALA A 114 7.14 -14.43 -9.33
N ALA A 115 7.16 -15.35 -8.36
CA ALA A 115 6.08 -16.32 -8.17
C ALA A 115 4.79 -15.64 -7.70
N LEU A 116 4.87 -14.66 -6.79
CA LEU A 116 3.73 -13.83 -6.38
C LEU A 116 3.15 -13.03 -7.55
N GLU A 117 4.01 -12.49 -8.41
CA GLU A 117 3.59 -11.82 -9.65
C GLU A 117 2.79 -12.76 -10.57
N ALA A 118 3.26 -13.99 -10.74
CA ALA A 118 2.57 -14.98 -11.57
C ALA A 118 1.18 -15.33 -11.01
N ILE A 119 1.03 -15.37 -9.67
CA ILE A 119 -0.27 -15.53 -9.01
C ILE A 119 -1.18 -14.35 -9.36
N ALA A 120 -0.69 -13.12 -9.24
CA ALA A 120 -1.46 -11.91 -9.53
C ALA A 120 -1.91 -11.85 -11.01
N LEU A 121 -1.01 -12.14 -11.95
CA LEU A 121 -1.30 -12.17 -13.38
C LEU A 121 -2.35 -13.23 -13.74
N ARG A 122 -2.22 -14.44 -13.18
CA ARG A 122 -3.21 -15.51 -13.39
C ARG A 122 -4.56 -15.09 -12.81
N ARG A 123 -4.58 -14.53 -11.61
CA ARG A 123 -5.83 -14.07 -10.98
C ARG A 123 -6.50 -12.96 -11.79
N ALA A 124 -5.75 -12.04 -12.37
CA ALA A 124 -6.28 -11.01 -13.25
C ALA A 124 -6.90 -11.55 -14.54
N ALA A 125 -6.40 -12.68 -15.07
CA ALA A 125 -7.02 -13.33 -16.22
C ALA A 125 -8.39 -13.93 -15.90
N ASP A 126 -8.59 -14.35 -14.64
CA ASP A 126 -9.81 -15.02 -14.18
C ASP A 126 -10.82 -14.06 -13.50
N THR A 127 -10.51 -12.77 -13.39
CA THR A 127 -11.33 -11.77 -12.66
C THR A 127 -11.64 -10.55 -13.51
N ALA A 128 -12.70 -9.81 -13.15
CA ALA A 128 -12.98 -8.54 -13.78
C ALA A 128 -11.83 -7.55 -13.49
N PRO A 129 -11.44 -6.70 -14.46
CA PRO A 129 -10.35 -5.77 -14.26
C PRO A 129 -10.68 -4.77 -13.13
N PRO A 130 -9.67 -4.29 -12.38
CA PRO A 130 -9.85 -3.22 -11.42
C PRO A 130 -10.49 -1.99 -12.06
N ASP A 131 -11.28 -1.28 -11.26
CA ASP A 131 -11.99 -0.07 -11.69
C ASP A 131 -11.01 1.05 -12.08
N PRO A 132 -10.87 1.37 -13.38
CA PRO A 132 -9.87 2.35 -13.84
C PRO A 132 -10.14 3.75 -13.29
N LEU A 133 -11.39 4.06 -12.95
CA LEU A 133 -11.75 5.33 -12.34
C LEU A 133 -11.10 5.49 -10.96
N MET A 134 -10.99 4.41 -10.18
CA MET A 134 -10.37 4.48 -8.85
C MET A 134 -8.86 4.69 -8.94
N ARG A 135 -8.21 4.13 -9.96
CA ARG A 135 -6.81 4.47 -10.24
C ARG A 135 -6.63 5.95 -10.56
N SER A 136 -7.51 6.53 -11.39
CA SER A 136 -7.52 7.97 -11.69
C SER A 136 -7.79 8.83 -10.44
N VAL A 137 -8.72 8.42 -9.58
CA VAL A 137 -8.98 9.10 -8.30
C VAL A 137 -7.74 9.11 -7.42
N ALA A 138 -7.04 7.98 -7.27
CA ALA A 138 -5.82 7.91 -6.49
C ALA A 138 -4.71 8.80 -7.07
N ALA A 139 -4.52 8.78 -8.40
CA ALA A 139 -3.55 9.63 -9.08
C ALA A 139 -3.83 11.13 -8.84
N HIS A 140 -5.07 11.57 -9.07
CA HIS A 140 -5.49 12.96 -8.84
C HIS A 140 -5.28 13.41 -7.38
N LEU A 141 -5.57 12.55 -6.40
CA LEU A 141 -5.31 12.88 -5.00
C LEU A 141 -3.80 12.90 -4.69
N GLY A 142 -3.01 12.03 -5.31
CA GLY A 142 -1.55 12.03 -5.19
C GLY A 142 -0.88 13.27 -5.79
N GLU A 143 -1.47 13.82 -6.86
CA GLU A 143 -1.09 15.13 -7.43
C GLU A 143 -1.43 16.30 -6.49
N GLY A 144 -2.21 16.06 -5.43
CA GLY A 144 -2.62 17.08 -4.46
C GLY A 144 -3.95 17.77 -4.79
N ARG A 145 -4.74 17.25 -5.74
CA ARG A 145 -6.06 17.81 -6.06
C ARG A 145 -7.01 17.68 -4.86
N SER A 146 -7.94 18.62 -4.74
CA SER A 146 -8.97 18.54 -3.71
C SER A 146 -9.91 17.37 -3.95
N VAL A 147 -10.50 16.83 -2.87
CA VAL A 147 -11.51 15.76 -3.00
C VAL A 147 -12.70 16.21 -3.86
N ALA A 148 -13.06 17.49 -3.83
CA ALA A 148 -14.14 18.03 -4.65
C ALA A 148 -13.77 18.06 -6.14
N ASP A 149 -12.55 18.50 -6.48
CA ASP A 149 -12.04 18.48 -7.86
C ASP A 149 -11.92 17.07 -8.40
N THR A 150 -11.40 16.15 -7.59
CA THR A 150 -11.29 14.73 -7.95
C THR A 150 -12.68 14.11 -8.17
N ALA A 151 -13.66 14.44 -7.32
CA ALA A 151 -15.04 13.99 -7.50
C ALA A 151 -15.64 14.49 -8.81
N ARG A 152 -15.49 15.80 -9.10
CA ARG A 152 -15.94 16.41 -10.36
C ARG A 152 -15.28 15.78 -11.58
N SER A 153 -13.95 15.64 -11.55
CA SER A 153 -13.17 15.04 -12.65
C SER A 153 -13.55 13.59 -12.90
N ALA A 154 -13.95 12.86 -11.85
CA ALA A 154 -14.41 11.48 -11.95
C ALA A 154 -15.91 11.34 -12.33
N GLY A 155 -16.65 12.45 -12.49
CA GLY A 155 -18.10 12.41 -12.71
C GLY A 155 -18.89 11.85 -11.52
N LEU A 156 -18.36 11.97 -10.30
CA LEU A 156 -18.96 11.41 -9.09
C LEU A 156 -19.43 12.51 -8.15
N GLY A 157 -20.63 12.34 -7.59
CA GLY A 157 -21.01 13.07 -6.38
C GLY A 157 -20.20 12.61 -5.15
N ALA A 158 -20.05 13.48 -4.16
CA ALA A 158 -19.23 13.23 -2.97
C ALA A 158 -19.57 11.91 -2.24
N ARG A 159 -20.87 11.60 -2.09
CA ARG A 159 -21.34 10.35 -1.46
C ARG A 159 -20.92 9.11 -2.25
N ARG A 160 -20.98 9.18 -3.58
CA ARG A 160 -20.60 8.06 -4.46
C ARG A 160 -19.09 7.87 -4.48
N LEU A 161 -18.31 8.95 -4.53
CA LEU A 161 -16.87 8.90 -4.38
C LEU A 161 -16.49 8.24 -3.05
N HIS A 162 -17.05 8.71 -1.94
CA HIS A 162 -16.77 8.15 -0.62
C HIS A 162 -17.02 6.63 -0.57
N ARG A 163 -18.21 6.18 -0.99
CA ARG A 163 -18.55 4.75 -1.00
C ARG A 163 -17.59 3.91 -1.85
N ARG A 164 -17.24 4.39 -3.06
CA ARG A 164 -16.29 3.67 -3.93
C ARG A 164 -14.87 3.67 -3.34
N SER A 165 -14.45 4.76 -2.70
CA SER A 165 -13.17 4.83 -2.00
C SER A 165 -13.07 3.82 -0.86
N LEU A 166 -14.14 3.57 -0.09
CA LEU A 166 -14.14 2.52 0.93
C LEU A 166 -13.86 1.14 0.34
N ALA A 167 -14.49 0.81 -0.80
CA ALA A 167 -14.28 -0.48 -1.46
C ALA A 167 -12.88 -0.60 -2.09
N ALA A 168 -12.35 0.50 -2.67
CA ALA A 168 -11.08 0.49 -3.40
C ALA A 168 -9.84 0.66 -2.51
N PHE A 169 -9.92 1.52 -1.49
CA PHE A 169 -8.78 1.97 -0.69
C PHE A 169 -8.91 1.67 0.80
N GLY A 170 -10.08 1.19 1.25
CA GLY A 170 -10.37 0.88 2.65
C GLY A 170 -10.88 2.06 3.47
N TYR A 171 -10.74 3.28 2.95
CA TYR A 171 -11.14 4.51 3.64
C TYR A 171 -11.61 5.58 2.65
N GLY A 172 -12.15 6.67 3.19
CA GLY A 172 -12.66 7.77 2.37
C GLY A 172 -11.57 8.54 1.62
N PRO A 173 -11.95 9.32 0.59
CA PRO A 173 -10.99 10.04 -0.25
C PRO A 173 -10.17 11.09 0.52
N LYS A 174 -10.69 11.63 1.62
CA LYS A 174 -9.93 12.54 2.50
C LYS A 174 -8.76 11.83 3.17
N THR A 175 -8.97 10.62 3.69
CA THR A 175 -7.90 9.81 4.30
C THR A 175 -6.85 9.44 3.28
N LEU A 176 -7.27 9.03 2.07
CA LEU A 176 -6.34 8.76 0.97
C LEU A 176 -5.50 9.99 0.63
N ALA A 177 -6.12 11.17 0.49
CA ALA A 177 -5.41 12.41 0.19
C ALA A 177 -4.35 12.77 1.24
N ARG A 178 -4.67 12.56 2.54
CA ARG A 178 -3.74 12.76 3.66
C ARG A 178 -2.52 11.83 3.55
N ILE A 179 -2.78 10.55 3.32
CA ILE A 179 -1.74 9.52 3.18
C ILE A 179 -0.83 9.83 1.98
N LEU A 180 -1.40 10.10 0.80
CA LEU A 180 -0.63 10.39 -0.41
C LEU A 180 0.15 11.71 -0.28
N ARG A 181 -0.41 12.72 0.39
CA ARG A 181 0.29 13.96 0.74
C ARG A 181 1.52 13.67 1.59
N LEU A 182 1.39 12.88 2.65
CA LEU A 182 2.51 12.52 3.51
C LEU A 182 3.59 11.76 2.71
N ARG A 183 3.18 10.80 1.87
CA ARG A 183 4.10 10.04 1.00
C ARG A 183 4.88 10.96 0.06
N ARG A 184 4.21 11.95 -0.55
CA ARG A 184 4.84 12.97 -1.40
C ARG A 184 5.83 13.84 -0.62
N ALA A 185 5.44 14.33 0.56
CA ALA A 185 6.33 15.11 1.41
C ALA A 185 7.59 14.32 1.80
N LEU A 186 7.44 13.05 2.20
CA LEU A 186 8.56 12.17 2.54
C LEU A 186 9.48 11.91 1.35
N ALA A 187 8.93 11.77 0.14
CA ALA A 187 9.74 11.63 -1.07
C ALA A 187 10.58 12.88 -1.35
N LEU A 188 9.97 14.07 -1.29
CA LEU A 188 10.66 15.36 -1.49
C LEU A 188 11.79 15.56 -0.48
N VAL A 189 11.51 15.27 0.79
CA VAL A 189 12.51 15.40 1.86
C VAL A 189 13.66 14.42 1.67
N ARG A 190 13.40 13.17 1.26
CA ARG A 190 14.46 12.21 0.93
C ARG A 190 15.30 12.63 -0.27
N SER A 191 14.74 13.37 -1.21
CA SER A 191 15.50 14.00 -2.30
C SER A 191 16.24 15.29 -1.90
N GLY A 192 16.21 15.67 -0.62
CA GLY A 192 16.95 16.82 -0.10
C GLY A 192 16.17 18.13 -0.02
N THR A 193 14.86 18.14 -0.34
CA THR A 193 14.02 19.33 -0.20
C THR A 193 13.88 19.72 1.27
N PRO A 194 14.09 20.99 1.64
CA PRO A 194 13.88 21.48 3.01
C PRO A 194 12.46 21.21 3.51
N TYR A 195 12.30 20.95 4.81
CA TYR A 195 11.01 20.51 5.38
C TYR A 195 9.85 21.47 5.12
N ALA A 196 10.06 22.78 5.26
CA ALA A 196 9.02 23.78 5.03
C ALA A 196 8.58 23.84 3.57
N GLU A 197 9.53 23.73 2.64
CA GLU A 197 9.27 23.70 1.20
C GLU A 197 8.55 22.41 0.79
N ALA A 198 9.03 21.26 1.28
CA ALA A 198 8.39 19.97 1.05
C ALA A 198 6.94 19.92 1.56
N ALA A 199 6.65 20.59 2.69
CA ALA A 199 5.30 20.72 3.21
C ALA A 199 4.39 21.47 2.21
N VAL A 200 4.81 22.65 1.75
CA VAL A 200 4.02 23.45 0.78
C VAL A 200 3.87 22.71 -0.55
N MET A 201 4.95 22.14 -1.07
CA MET A 201 4.93 21.36 -2.33
C MET A 201 4.03 20.13 -2.25
N ALA A 202 3.89 19.50 -1.07
CA ALA A 202 2.98 18.39 -0.86
C ALA A 202 1.51 18.82 -0.65
N GLY A 203 1.24 20.11 -0.44
CA GLY A 203 -0.09 20.65 -0.19
C GLY A 203 -0.45 20.78 1.29
N CYS A 204 0.54 20.82 2.19
CA CYS A 204 0.36 21.33 3.54
C CYS A 204 0.36 22.86 3.55
N THR A 205 -0.31 23.45 4.53
CA THR A 205 -0.35 24.91 4.74
C THR A 205 0.99 25.45 5.23
N ASP A 206 1.70 24.64 6.01
CA ASP A 206 2.96 24.97 6.66
C ASP A 206 3.64 23.67 7.15
N GLN A 207 4.86 23.80 7.67
CA GLN A 207 5.61 22.67 8.23
C GLN A 207 4.94 22.06 9.47
N ALA A 208 4.22 22.85 10.28
CA ALA A 208 3.55 22.34 11.48
C ALA A 208 2.35 21.44 11.11
N HIS A 209 1.66 21.74 10.01
CA HIS A 209 0.64 20.88 9.43
C HIS A 209 1.24 19.55 8.97
N LEU A 210 2.36 19.56 8.23
CA LEU A 210 3.05 18.32 7.86
C LEU A 210 3.48 17.51 9.10
N ALA A 211 4.00 18.19 10.13
CA ALA A 211 4.40 17.53 11.37
C ALA A 211 3.22 16.90 12.13
N ARG A 212 2.03 17.52 12.11
CA ARG A 212 0.80 16.93 12.67
C ARG A 212 0.37 15.69 11.89
N GLU A 213 0.31 15.78 10.56
CA GLU A 213 -0.02 14.64 9.70
C GLU A 213 0.94 13.46 9.91
N MET A 214 2.24 13.75 10.02
CA MET A 214 3.25 12.73 10.29
C MET A 214 3.01 12.03 11.63
N ARG A 215 2.77 12.78 12.71
CA ARG A 215 2.49 12.17 14.02
C ARG A 215 1.20 11.35 14.00
N ASP A 216 0.13 11.89 13.40
CA ASP A 216 -1.18 11.23 13.34
C ASP A 216 -1.12 9.91 12.56
N LEU A 217 -0.44 9.91 11.41
CA LEU A 217 -0.39 8.76 10.51
C LEU A 217 0.73 7.77 10.87
N THR A 218 1.81 8.19 11.52
CA THR A 218 2.97 7.31 11.73
C THR A 218 3.35 7.11 13.19
N GLY A 219 2.72 7.81 14.13
CA GLY A 219 3.07 7.77 15.55
C GLY A 219 4.46 8.34 15.88
N THR A 220 5.17 8.93 14.91
CA THR A 220 6.54 9.44 15.11
C THR A 220 6.74 10.78 14.39
N THR A 221 7.92 11.37 14.55
CA THR A 221 8.28 12.61 13.87
C THR A 221 8.98 12.32 12.55
N LEU A 222 8.93 13.29 11.64
CA LEU A 222 9.57 13.19 10.33
C LEU A 222 11.08 12.95 10.47
N THR A 223 11.73 13.69 11.39
CA THR A 223 13.16 13.52 11.69
C THR A 223 13.49 12.14 12.24
N ALA A 224 12.68 11.62 13.18
CA ALA A 224 12.91 10.29 13.75
C ALA A 224 12.73 9.19 12.70
N HIS A 225 11.71 9.31 11.84
CA HIS A 225 11.49 8.36 10.75
C HIS A 225 12.64 8.36 9.73
N LEU A 226 13.16 9.53 9.34
CA LEU A 226 14.27 9.62 8.38
C LEU A 226 15.59 9.09 8.95
N ARG A 227 15.81 9.28 10.27
CA ARG A 227 16.97 8.72 10.98
C ARG A 227 16.87 7.21 11.18
N ALA A 228 15.66 6.67 11.29
CA ALA A 228 15.42 5.24 11.36
C ALA A 228 15.70 4.53 10.02
N GLY A 229 15.93 5.30 8.94
CA GLY A 229 16.14 4.82 7.58
C GLY A 229 14.84 4.29 6.95
N PRO A 230 14.75 4.26 5.60
CA PRO A 230 14.05 3.17 4.93
C PRO A 230 14.86 1.86 5.00
#